data_AF-H1RZV4-F1
#
_entry.id   AF-H1RZV4-F1
#
_cell.length_a   1.000
_cell.length_b   1.000
_cell.length_c   1.000
_cell.angle_alpha   90.00
_cell.angle_beta   90.00
_cell.angle_gamma   90.00
#
_symmetry.space_group_name_H-M   'P 1'
#
loop_
_entity.id
_entity.type
_entity.pdbx_description
1 polymer ?
#
loop_
_entity_poly.entity_id
_entity_poly.type
_entity_poly.pdbx_seq_one_letter_code
_entity_poly.pdbx_strand_id
1 'polypeptide(L)'
;MSAKHYPLDIKRVDEDTYILMSKGHHDPHEFMRKAREEGWTWPLRTPVHTWMRAVPSRAPEYNCIYVEAAEGERGAWPATYAYGVYGDDHYQAPVGAQP
;
A
#
# COMPACT_ATOMS: atom_id res chain seq x y z
N MET A 1 -15.74 2.35 18.51
CA MET A 1 -16.13 2.15 17.11
C MET A 1 -15.49 0.85 16.64
N SER A 2 -16.23 -0.07 16.00
CA SER A 2 -15.61 -1.29 15.48
C SER A 2 -14.59 -0.90 14.42
N ALA A 3 -13.32 -1.28 14.60
CA ALA A 3 -12.30 -1.06 13.58
C ALA A 3 -12.79 -1.74 12.29
N LYS A 4 -12.93 -0.97 11.21
CA LYS A 4 -13.30 -1.55 9.91
C LYS A 4 -12.20 -2.54 9.52
N HIS A 5 -12.54 -3.81 9.45
CA HIS A 5 -11.62 -4.84 8.98
C HIS A 5 -11.59 -4.76 7.46
N TYR A 6 -10.44 -4.38 6.92
CA TYR A 6 -10.21 -4.40 5.49
C TYR A 6 -9.47 -5.70 5.13
N PRO A 7 -9.85 -6.40 4.05
CA PRO A 7 -9.06 -7.52 3.59
C PRO A 7 -7.70 -7.01 3.08
N LEU A 8 -6.64 -7.79 3.33
CA LEU A 8 -5.35 -7.54 2.69
C LEU A 8 -5.50 -7.83 1.19
N ASP A 9 -5.54 -6.77 0.40
CA ASP A 9 -5.77 -6.76 -1.04
C ASP A 9 -4.75 -5.81 -1.67
N ILE A 10 -3.68 -6.36 -2.24
CA ILE A 10 -2.54 -5.59 -2.76
C ILE A 10 -2.90 -5.09 -4.16
N LYS A 11 -2.75 -3.78 -4.36
CA LYS A 11 -3.02 -3.13 -5.65
C LYS A 11 -1.86 -2.25 -6.01
N ARG A 12 -1.58 -2.18 -7.30
CA ARG A 12 -0.74 -1.14 -7.85
C ARG A 12 -1.51 0.17 -7.87
N VAL A 13 -0.87 1.26 -7.43
CA VAL A 13 -1.51 2.58 -7.36
C VAL A 13 -1.71 3.17 -8.75
N ASP A 14 -0.76 2.94 -9.65
CA ASP A 14 -0.76 3.40 -11.03
C ASP A 14 0.19 2.52 -11.88
N GLU A 15 -0.05 2.45 -13.19
CA GLU A 15 0.73 1.67 -14.16
C GLU A 15 2.18 2.16 -14.35
N ASP A 16 2.45 3.42 -14.00
CA ASP A 16 3.78 4.03 -14.11
C ASP A 16 4.49 4.20 -12.77
N THR A 17 3.83 3.87 -11.65
CA THR A 17 4.45 3.97 -10.32
C THR A 17 4.86 2.60 -9.81
N TYR A 18 6.02 2.52 -9.16
CA TYR A 18 6.47 1.33 -8.44
C TYR A 18 5.85 1.28 -7.05
N ILE A 19 4.54 1.49 -6.96
CA ILE A 19 3.88 1.67 -5.67
C ILE A 19 2.80 0.61 -5.50
N LEU A 20 2.90 -0.10 -4.38
CA LEU A 20 1.86 -1.02 -3.92
C LEU A 20 1.11 -0.42 -2.74
N MET A 21 -0.19 -0.66 -2.71
CA MET A 21 -1.08 -0.18 -1.68
C MET A 21 -2.12 -1.24 -1.35
N SER A 22 -2.53 -1.27 -0.08
CA SER A 22 -3.73 -1.98 0.35
C SER A 22 -4.53 -1.08 1.28
N LYS A 23 -5.86 -1.15 1.16
CA LYS A 23 -6.77 -0.45 2.06
C LYS A 23 -6.76 -1.17 3.41
N GLY A 24 -6.53 -0.45 4.51
CA GLY A 24 -6.30 -0.96 5.86
C GLY A 24 -4.88 -0.70 6.35
N HIS A 25 -4.71 -0.55 7.67
CA HIS A 25 -3.40 -0.63 8.33
C HIS A 25 -3.12 -2.09 8.65
N HIS A 26 -2.40 -2.76 7.75
CA HIS A 26 -2.05 -4.18 7.81
C HIS A 26 -0.66 -4.36 8.42
N ASP A 27 -0.35 -5.54 8.91
CA ASP A 27 1.02 -5.85 9.29
C ASP A 27 1.98 -5.70 8.08
N PRO A 28 3.09 -4.94 8.21
CA PRO A 28 4.02 -4.74 7.09
C PRO A 28 4.64 -6.04 6.56
N HIS A 29 4.86 -7.05 7.40
CA HIS A 29 5.41 -8.34 6.98
C HIS A 29 4.37 -9.15 6.21
N GLU A 30 3.12 -9.19 6.67
CA GLU A 30 2.02 -9.83 5.94
C GLU A 30 1.77 -9.17 4.60
N PHE A 31 1.82 -7.83 4.54
CA PHE A 31 1.72 -7.06 3.30
C PHE A 31 2.83 -7.47 2.31
N MET A 32 4.08 -7.49 2.77
CA MET A 32 5.21 -7.84 1.91
C MET A 32 5.18 -9.31 1.48
N ARG A 33 4.80 -10.23 2.38
CA ARG A 33 4.62 -11.64 2.05
C ARG A 33 3.58 -11.82 0.94
N LYS A 34 2.40 -11.21 1.10
CA LYS A 34 1.36 -11.28 0.08
C LYS A 34 1.78 -10.62 -1.23
N ALA A 35 2.51 -9.50 -1.18
CA ALA A 35 3.04 -8.88 -2.39
C ALA A 35 3.97 -9.84 -3.16
N ARG A 36 4.84 -10.59 -2.45
CA ARG A 36 5.69 -11.61 -3.09
C ARG A 36 4.89 -12.79 -3.62
N GLU A 37 3.86 -13.25 -2.90
CA GLU A 37 2.96 -14.33 -3.34
C GLU A 37 2.18 -13.97 -4.61
N GLU A 38 1.78 -12.71 -4.77
CA GLU A 38 1.13 -12.19 -5.98
C GLU A 38 2.10 -11.95 -7.15
N GLY A 39 3.41 -12.19 -6.96
CA GLY A 39 4.42 -12.10 -8.01
C GLY A 39 5.04 -10.71 -8.17
N TRP A 40 4.80 -9.78 -7.24
CA TRP A 40 5.51 -8.50 -7.23
C TRP A 40 6.95 -8.72 -6.77
N THR A 41 7.93 -8.69 -7.68
CA THR A 41 9.33 -9.05 -7.40
C THR A 41 10.28 -7.87 -7.27
N TRP A 42 9.86 -6.65 -7.63
CA TRP A 42 10.72 -5.48 -7.56
C TRP A 42 11.08 -5.09 -6.10
N PRO A 43 12.20 -4.37 -5.89
CA PRO A 43 12.57 -3.84 -4.59
C PRO A 43 11.53 -2.82 -4.08
N LEU A 44 11.04 -3.03 -2.86
CA LEU A 44 10.09 -2.17 -2.18
C LEU A 44 10.73 -1.68 -0.88
N ARG A 45 10.43 -0.45 -0.47
CA ARG A 45 10.71 0.06 0.87
C ARG A 45 9.80 -0.62 1.89
N THR A 46 10.15 -0.49 3.16
CA THR A 46 9.28 -0.94 4.27
C THR A 46 7.89 -0.31 4.12
N PRO A 47 6.80 -1.11 4.17
CA PRO A 47 5.46 -0.56 4.11
C PRO A 47 5.19 0.41 5.26
N VAL A 48 4.51 1.52 4.96
CA VAL A 48 4.12 2.53 5.94
C VAL A 48 2.59 2.59 6.07
N HIS A 49 2.13 2.93 7.26
CA HIS A 49 0.73 3.24 7.51
C HIS A 49 0.47 4.71 7.24
N THR A 50 -0.50 4.98 6.37
CA THR A 50 -0.93 6.34 6.03
C THR A 50 -2.45 6.39 5.92
N TRP A 51 -2.99 7.58 5.67
CA TRP A 51 -4.40 7.80 5.38
C TRP A 51 -4.52 8.35 3.97
N MET A 52 -5.39 7.73 3.18
CA MET A 52 -5.59 8.08 1.77
C MET A 52 -7.04 8.47 1.53
N ARG A 53 -7.27 9.25 0.48
CA ARG A 53 -8.59 9.58 -0.06
C ARG A 53 -8.58 9.34 -1.56
N ALA A 54 -9.67 8.77 -2.08
CA ALA A 54 -9.89 8.67 -3.52
C ALA A 54 -10.62 9.93 -4.00
N VAL A 55 -10.04 10.63 -4.97
CA VAL A 55 -10.62 11.81 -5.61
C VAL A 55 -10.95 11.44 -7.06
N PRO A 56 -12.18 11.68 -7.54
CA PRO A 56 -12.52 11.43 -8.94
C PRO A 56 -11.57 12.16 -9.88
N SER A 57 -11.02 11.44 -10.86
CA SER A 57 -10.20 12.06 -11.91
C SER A 57 -11.07 12.51 -13.08
N ARG A 58 -10.62 13.53 -13.80
CA ARG A 58 -11.20 13.92 -15.10
C ARG A 58 -10.39 13.36 -16.28
N ALA A 59 -9.26 12.73 -16.01
CA ALA A 59 -8.43 12.10 -17.02
C ALA A 59 -9.10 10.80 -17.51
N PRO A 60 -9.13 10.52 -18.81
CA PRO A 60 -9.80 9.34 -19.35
C PRO A 60 -9.14 8.01 -18.94
N GLU A 61 -7.88 8.03 -18.51
CA GLU A 61 -7.10 6.85 -18.13
C GLU A 61 -7.40 6.35 -16.72
N TYR A 62 -7.96 7.21 -15.85
CA TYR A 62 -8.13 6.92 -14.43
C TYR A 62 -9.54 7.27 -13.95
N ASN A 63 -10.19 6.36 -13.22
CA ASN A 63 -11.46 6.67 -12.55
C ASN A 63 -11.25 7.59 -11.32
N CYS A 64 -10.11 7.45 -10.64
CA CYS A 64 -9.77 8.22 -9.45
C CYS A 64 -8.27 8.33 -9.25
N ILE A 65 -7.85 9.40 -8.58
CA ILE A 65 -6.51 9.57 -8.03
C ILE A 65 -6.54 9.34 -6.51
N TYR A 66 -5.47 8.76 -5.98
CA TYR A 66 -5.30 8.58 -4.54
C TYR A 66 -4.43 9.71 -4.00
N VAL A 67 -4.92 10.42 -3.00
CA VAL A 67 -4.20 11.52 -2.34
C VAL A 67 -4.04 11.20 -0.86
N GLU A 68 -2.92 11.62 -0.27
CA GLU A 68 -2.74 11.58 1.18
C GLU A 68 -3.77 12.48 1.87
N ALA A 69 -4.21 12.04 3.05
CA ALA A 69 -5.19 12.72 3.88
C ALA A 69 -4.78 12.58 5.35
N ALA A 70 -5.41 13.36 6.24
CA ALA A 70 -5.29 13.13 7.68
C ALA A 70 -6.35 12.15 8.19
N GLU A 71 -6.06 11.50 9.32
CA GLU A 71 -7.03 10.68 10.04
C GLU A 71 -8.29 11.50 10.37
N GLY A 72 -9.46 10.89 10.16
CA GLY A 72 -10.74 11.52 10.46
C GLY A 72 -11.23 12.53 9.41
N GLU A 73 -10.44 12.87 8.39
CA GLU A 73 -10.92 13.69 7.29
C GLU A 73 -12.06 13.00 6.52
N ARG A 74 -12.96 13.81 5.95
CA ARG A 74 -14.06 13.29 5.15
C ARG A 74 -13.52 12.48 3.96
N GLY A 75 -13.90 11.20 3.92
CA GLY A 75 -13.51 10.27 2.86
C GLY A 75 -12.10 9.69 3.02
N ALA A 76 -11.39 10.01 4.11
CA ALA A 76 -10.13 9.37 4.43
C ALA A 76 -10.34 7.91 4.85
N TRP A 77 -9.40 7.05 4.47
CA TRP A 77 -9.37 5.65 4.84
C TRP A 77 -7.93 5.22 5.14
N PRO A 78 -7.72 4.29 6.10
CA PRO A 78 -6.39 3.82 6.44
C PRO A 78 -5.81 3.03 5.26
N ALA A 79 -4.52 3.17 5.00
CA ALA A 79 -3.82 2.49 3.92
C ALA A 79 -2.44 2.00 4.39
N THR A 80 -2.04 0.84 3.87
CA THR A 80 -0.67 0.34 3.96
C THR A 80 -0.04 0.53 2.60
N TYR A 81 1.11 1.20 2.57
CA TYR A 81 1.70 1.74 1.33
C TYR A 81 3.17 1.38 1.27
N ALA A 82 3.63 0.83 0.13
CA ALA A 82 5.03 0.51 -0.10
C ALA A 82 5.52 1.18 -1.39
N TYR A 83 6.52 2.06 -1.25
CA TYR A 83 7.16 2.72 -2.38
C TYR A 83 8.27 1.83 -2.95
N GLY A 84 8.40 1.80 -4.26
CA GLY A 84 9.53 1.21 -4.94
C GLY A 84 10.81 1.96 -4.62
N VAL A 85 11.92 1.24 -4.65
CA VAL A 85 13.25 1.81 -4.43
C VAL A 85 13.94 1.94 -5.78
N TYR A 86 14.50 3.12 -6.05
CA TYR A 86 15.60 3.26 -7.01
C TYR A 86 16.90 3.34 -6.19
N GLY A 87 17.67 2.25 -6.11
CA GLY A 87 18.90 2.16 -5.30
C GLY A 87 18.88 1.05 -4.23
N ASP A 88 19.82 1.10 -3.27
CA ASP A 88 20.12 0.01 -2.34
C ASP A 88 19.22 -0.06 -1.07
N ASP A 89 18.36 0.94 -0.82
CA ASP A 89 17.49 1.01 0.38
C ASP A 89 16.20 0.18 0.26
N HIS A 90 16.34 -1.13 0.11
CA HIS A 90 15.23 -2.07 -0.04
C HIS A 90 14.91 -2.83 1.25
N TYR A 91 13.63 -3.11 1.46
CA TYR A 91 13.15 -3.90 2.57
C TYR A 91 13.75 -5.31 2.52
N GLN A 92 14.41 -5.68 3.61
CA GLN A 92 14.84 -7.05 3.88
C GLN A 92 13.90 -7.63 4.93
N ALA A 93 13.27 -8.76 4.59
CA ALA A 93 12.50 -9.49 5.59
C ALA A 93 13.43 -9.87 6.74
N PRO A 94 13.02 -9.66 8.01
CA PRO A 94 13.81 -10.15 9.13
C PRO A 94 13.95 -11.67 8.98
N VAL A 95 15.20 -12.14 8.91
CA VAL A 95 15.53 -13.57 8.91
C VAL A 95 15.12 -14.10 10.28
N GLY A 96 13.95 -14.73 10.40
CA GLY A 96 13.57 -15.38 11.66
C GLY A 96 12.09 -15.54 12.01
N ALA A 97 11.13 -15.39 11.09
CA ALA A 97 9.73 -15.75 11.37
C ALA A 97 9.33 -17.01 10.59
N GLN A 98 9.85 -18.15 11.04
CA GLN A 98 9.21 -19.47 10.88
C GLN A 98 8.04 -19.56 11.87
N PRO A 99 7.00 -20.34 11.54
CA PRO A 99 7.08 -21.79 11.71
C PRO A 99 7.42 -22.57 10.43
#